data_AF-A0A931R010-F1
#
_entry.id   AF-A0A931R010-F1
#
_cell.length_a   1.000
_cell.length_b   1.000
_cell.length_c   1.000
_cell.angle_alpha   90.00
_cell.angle_beta   90.00
_cell.angle_gamma   90.00
#
_symmetry.space_group_name_H-M   'P 1'
#
loop_
_entity.id
_entity.type
_entity.pdbx_description
1 polymer ?
#
loop_
_entity_poly.entity_id
_entity_poly.type
_entity_poly.pdbx_seq_one_letter_code
_entity_poly.pdbx_strand_id
1 'polypeptide(L)'
;MRPFYLTEWVFLPDHWHMICAPVHPLTISQVMKSVKNSSTILISRRRAEAGELWQDRFFDRALRTVKEYNKKVEYIHLNPVRAGLVGRPQAWRWSSVNEYSGFSATEQKRRCGLTVDRVRIPSDPRTCI
;
A
#
# COMPACT_ATOMS: atom_id res chain seq x y z
N MET A 1 -2.76 -12.29 11.32
CA MET A 1 -2.84 -11.53 10.04
C MET A 1 -2.36 -12.47 8.94
N ARG A 2 -3.04 -12.52 7.79
CA ARG A 2 -2.60 -13.40 6.69
C ARG A 2 -1.33 -12.83 6.03
N PRO A 3 -0.31 -13.64 5.70
CA PRO A 3 0.93 -13.15 5.10
C PRO A 3 0.75 -12.72 3.63
N PHE A 4 1.42 -11.64 3.26
CA PHE A 4 1.54 -11.10 1.91
C PHE A 4 2.79 -10.22 1.85
N TYR A 5 3.32 -10.00 0.65
CA TYR A 5 4.34 -8.98 0.42
C TYR A 5 3.66 -7.64 0.10
N LEU A 6 4.11 -6.57 0.74
CA LEU A 6 3.66 -5.20 0.51
C LEU A 6 4.78 -4.40 -0.14
N THR A 7 4.68 -4.11 -1.42
CA THR A 7 5.78 -3.43 -2.13
C THR A 7 5.55 -1.93 -2.25
N GLU A 8 4.30 -1.48 -2.22
CA GLU A 8 3.92 -0.08 -2.31
C GLU A 8 2.65 0.24 -1.54
N TRP A 9 2.54 1.47 -1.03
CA TRP A 9 1.32 1.94 -0.38
C TRP A 9 1.22 3.47 -0.24
N VAL A 10 -0.01 3.95 -0.12
CA VAL A 10 -0.35 5.32 0.29
C VAL A 10 -1.67 5.31 1.06
N PHE A 11 -1.74 6.05 2.16
CA PHE A 11 -2.99 6.36 2.85
C PHE A 11 -3.39 7.79 2.54
N LEU A 12 -4.64 7.97 2.13
CA LEU A 12 -5.32 9.25 2.00
C LEU A 12 -6.36 9.40 3.13
N PRO A 13 -6.93 10.61 3.33
CA PRO A 13 -7.93 10.82 4.37
C PRO A 13 -9.18 9.92 4.25
N ASP A 14 -9.55 9.54 3.03
CA ASP A 14 -10.77 8.83 2.68
C ASP A 14 -10.54 7.39 2.18
N HIS A 15 -9.38 7.09 1.60
CA HIS A 15 -9.06 5.76 1.06
C HIS A 15 -7.56 5.46 1.09
N TRP A 16 -7.16 4.31 0.56
CA TRP A 16 -5.76 3.92 0.45
C TRP A 16 -5.51 3.07 -0.79
N HIS A 17 -4.27 3.04 -1.25
CA HIS A 17 -3.83 2.16 -2.32
C HIS A 17 -2.62 1.36 -1.86
N MET A 18 -2.47 0.14 -2.39
CA MET A 18 -1.25 -0.65 -2.25
C MET A 18 -0.97 -1.48 -3.49
N ILE A 19 0.28 -1.89 -3.63
CA ILE A 19 0.67 -3.06 -4.43
C ILE A 19 1.10 -4.14 -3.46
N CYS A 20 0.50 -5.32 -3.60
CA CYS A 20 0.84 -6.46 -2.77
C CYS A 20 0.80 -7.78 -3.54
N ALA A 21 1.48 -8.79 -3.01
CA ALA A 21 1.48 -10.15 -3.51
C ALA A 21 1.08 -11.11 -2.38
N PRO A 22 -0.11 -11.72 -2.42
CA PRO A 22 -0.50 -12.78 -1.50
C PRO A 22 0.46 -13.98 -1.59
N VAL A 23 0.81 -14.58 -0.45
CA VAL A 23 1.64 -15.81 -0.44
C VAL A 23 0.74 -17.02 -0.71
N HIS A 24 1.08 -17.82 -1.73
CA HIS A 24 0.34 -19.05 -2.05
C HIS A 24 0.19 -19.95 -0.79
N PRO A 25 -1.00 -20.52 -0.51
CA PRO A 25 -2.20 -20.62 -1.37
C PRO A 25 -3.24 -19.48 -1.17
N LEU A 26 -2.84 -18.35 -0.59
CA LEU A 26 -3.76 -17.27 -0.26
C LEU A 26 -4.19 -16.46 -1.48
N THR A 27 -5.45 -16.02 -1.48
CA THR A 27 -5.98 -15.08 -2.48
C THR A 27 -5.93 -13.64 -1.99
N ILE A 28 -6.00 -12.69 -2.92
CA ILE A 28 -6.07 -11.26 -2.58
C ILE A 28 -7.27 -10.95 -1.68
N SER A 29 -8.43 -11.55 -1.96
CA SER A 29 -9.65 -11.36 -1.15
C SER A 29 -9.47 -11.81 0.29
N GLN A 30 -8.73 -12.89 0.51
CA GLN A 30 -8.42 -13.38 1.86
C GLN A 30 -7.48 -12.43 2.61
N VAL A 31 -6.45 -11.90 1.93
CA VAL A 31 -5.55 -10.88 2.49
C VAL A 31 -6.33 -9.62 2.84
N MET A 32 -7.12 -9.09 1.91
CA MET A 32 -7.94 -7.89 2.11
C MET A 32 -8.94 -8.05 3.25
N LYS A 33 -9.61 -9.21 3.36
CA LYS A 33 -10.49 -9.51 4.49
C LYS A 33 -9.73 -9.45 5.81
N SER A 34 -8.52 -10.01 5.88
CA SER A 34 -7.69 -9.94 7.08
C SER A 34 -7.29 -8.51 7.43
N VAL A 35 -6.89 -7.70 6.44
CA VAL A 35 -6.48 -6.30 6.64
C VAL A 35 -7.66 -5.46 7.14
N LYS A 36 -8.82 -5.54 6.46
CA LYS A 36 -10.03 -4.82 6.85
C LYS A 36 -10.47 -5.19 8.26
N ASN A 37 -10.57 -6.49 8.58
CA ASN A 37 -11.00 -6.95 9.90
C ASN A 37 -10.05 -6.49 11.02
N SER A 38 -8.74 -6.69 10.84
CA SER A 38 -7.74 -6.30 11.83
C SER A 38 -7.75 -4.80 12.08
N SER A 39 -7.83 -3.99 11.04
CA SER A 39 -7.84 -2.53 11.15
C SER A 39 -9.15 -2.01 11.77
N THR A 40 -10.32 -2.54 11.41
CA THR A 40 -11.59 -2.21 12.05
C THR A 40 -11.52 -2.47 13.55
N ILE A 41 -11.09 -3.66 13.97
CA ILE A 41 -10.99 -3.99 15.40
C ILE A 41 -10.07 -3.01 16.14
N LEU A 42 -8.89 -2.72 15.59
CA LEU A 42 -7.92 -1.84 16.23
C LEU A 42 -8.40 -0.39 16.29
N ILE A 43 -9.03 0.11 15.23
CA ILE A 43 -9.49 1.50 15.13
C ILE A 43 -10.74 1.71 15.97
N SER A 44 -11.72 0.81 15.91
CA SER A 44 -12.92 0.86 16.75
C SER A 44 -12.56 0.86 18.24
N ARG A 45 -11.62 0.00 18.66
CA ARG A 45 -11.11 0.01 20.04
C ARG A 45 -10.46 1.33 20.43
N ARG A 46 -9.70 1.96 19.53
CA ARG A 46 -9.06 3.26 19.78
C ARG A 46 -10.04 4.42 19.81
N ARG A 47 -11.13 4.35 19.03
CA ARG A 47 -12.17 5.38 18.98
C ARG A 47 -13.24 5.21 20.06
N ALA A 48 -13.29 4.05 20.73
CA ALA A 48 -14.39 3.63 21.59
C ALA A 48 -15.76 3.66 20.87
N GLU A 49 -15.74 3.42 19.55
CA GLU A 49 -16.90 3.46 18.67
C GLU A 49 -17.01 2.15 17.89
N ALA A 50 -18.23 1.62 17.79
CA ALA A 50 -18.56 0.49 16.93
C ALA A 50 -19.17 1.00 15.62
N GLY A 51 -18.90 0.30 14.52
CA GLY A 51 -19.46 0.65 13.22
C GLY A 51 -18.64 0.11 12.06
N GLU A 52 -19.16 0.34 10.85
CA GLU A 52 -18.45 0.02 9.62
C GLU A 52 -17.36 1.05 9.35
N LEU A 53 -16.12 0.58 9.26
CA LEU A 53 -14.97 1.42 8.91
C LEU A 53 -14.70 1.45 7.39
N TRP A 54 -14.96 0.33 6.72
CA TRP A 54 -14.59 0.11 5.33
C TRP A 54 -15.82 -0.07 4.46
N GLN A 55 -15.76 0.42 3.24
CA GLN A 55 -16.68 -0.02 2.17
C GLN A 55 -16.59 -1.54 2.01
N ASP A 56 -17.71 -2.17 1.65
CA ASP A 56 -17.82 -3.64 1.55
C ASP A 56 -16.76 -4.24 0.59
N ARG A 57 -16.70 -3.71 -0.64
CA ARG A 57 -15.78 -4.20 -1.68
C ARG A 57 -14.43 -3.48 -1.67
N PHE A 58 -13.49 -4.03 -2.43
CA PHE A 58 -12.23 -3.37 -2.77
C PHE A 58 -12.05 -3.45 -4.30
N PHE A 59 -11.27 -2.54 -4.85
CA PHE A 59 -10.88 -2.59 -6.25
C PHE A 59 -9.52 -3.26 -6.38
N ASP A 60 -9.38 -4.20 -7.30
CA ASP A 60 -8.11 -4.82 -7.64
C ASP A 60 -7.84 -4.87 -9.14
N ARG A 61 -6.55 -4.93 -9.47
CA ARG A 61 -6.06 -5.14 -10.82
C ARG A 61 -4.75 -5.92 -10.72
N ALA A 62 -4.70 -7.10 -11.33
CA ALA A 62 -3.46 -7.84 -11.48
C ALA A 62 -2.47 -7.04 -12.36
N LEU A 63 -1.26 -6.85 -11.86
CA LEU A 63 -0.14 -6.25 -12.59
C LEU A 63 0.64 -7.40 -13.21
N ARG A 64 0.73 -7.43 -14.54
CA ARG A 64 1.28 -8.58 -15.27
C ARG A 64 2.69 -8.36 -15.76
N THR A 65 3.18 -7.12 -15.77
CA THR A 65 4.50 -6.78 -16.28
C THR A 65 5.21 -5.78 -15.38
N VAL A 66 6.53 -5.75 -15.44
CA VAL A 66 7.36 -4.74 -14.75
C VAL A 66 6.95 -3.32 -15.15
N LYS A 67 6.59 -3.09 -16.42
CA LYS A 67 6.06 -1.79 -16.89
C LYS A 67 4.77 -1.40 -16.18
N GLU A 68 3.82 -2.32 -16.04
CA GLU A 68 2.57 -2.06 -15.32
C GLU A 68 2.83 -1.79 -13.84
N TYR A 69 3.77 -2.52 -13.22
CA TYR A 69 4.22 -2.29 -11.86
C TYR A 69 4.73 -0.86 -11.67
N ASN A 70 5.74 -0.45 -12.44
CA ASN A 70 6.36 0.87 -12.32
C ASN A 70 5.36 2.00 -12.56
N LYS A 71 4.44 1.84 -13.53
CA LYS A 71 3.37 2.82 -13.76
C LYS A 71 2.42 2.92 -12.57
N LYS A 72 2.15 1.81 -11.89
CA LYS A 72 1.27 1.78 -10.71
C LYS A 72 1.96 2.39 -9.49
N VAL A 73 3.26 2.12 -9.29
CA VAL A 73 4.11 2.77 -8.27
C VAL A 73 4.01 4.29 -8.38
N GLU A 74 4.30 4.83 -9.57
CA GLU A 74 4.26 6.28 -9.83
C GLU A 74 2.86 6.86 -9.56
N TYR A 75 1.82 6.19 -10.05
CA TYR A 75 0.43 6.60 -9.79
C TYR A 75 0.12 6.68 -8.29
N ILE A 76 0.55 5.69 -7.50
CA ILE A 76 0.30 5.62 -6.05
C ILE A 76 1.03 6.77 -5.34
N HIS A 77 2.31 7.00 -5.65
CA HIS A 77 3.09 8.07 -5.01
C HIS A 77 2.62 9.48 -5.40
N LEU A 78 2.11 9.66 -6.63
CA LEU A 78 1.57 10.95 -7.08
C LEU A 78 0.14 11.22 -6.56
N ASN A 79 -0.54 10.23 -5.98
CA ASN A 79 -1.94 10.38 -5.58
C ASN A 79 -2.18 11.55 -4.59
N PRO A 80 -1.36 11.75 -3.54
CA PRO A 80 -1.53 12.90 -2.64
C PRO A 80 -1.36 14.26 -3.32
N VAL A 81 -0.51 14.35 -4.35
CA VAL A 81 -0.33 15.58 -5.14
C VAL A 81 -1.55 15.83 -6.01
N ARG A 82 -2.05 14.78 -6.68
CA ARG A 82 -3.26 14.85 -7.50
C ARG A 82 -4.51 15.19 -6.70
N ALA A 83 -4.55 14.78 -5.43
CA ALA A 83 -5.59 15.13 -4.47
C ALA A 83 -5.42 16.55 -3.87
N GLY A 84 -4.36 17.29 -4.24
CA GLY A 84 -4.11 18.65 -3.74
C GLY A 84 -3.66 18.72 -2.27
N LEU A 85 -3.28 17.59 -1.66
CA LEU A 85 -2.90 17.53 -0.24
C LEU A 85 -1.48 18.07 0.00
N VAL A 86 -0.59 17.93 -0.99
CA VAL A 86 0.82 18.36 -0.94
C VAL A 86 1.32 18.77 -2.31
N GLY A 87 2.32 19.66 -2.36
CA GLY A 87 2.96 20.07 -3.63
C GLY A 87 3.97 19.07 -4.20
N ARG A 88 4.39 18.07 -3.43
CA ARG A 88 5.32 17.01 -3.87
C ARG A 88 5.08 15.69 -3.14
N PRO A 89 5.30 14.52 -3.77
CA PRO A 89 5.02 13.22 -3.16
C PRO A 89 5.70 13.00 -1.80
N GLN A 90 6.98 13.36 -1.66
CA GLN A 90 7.80 13.13 -0.46
C GLN A 90 7.36 13.98 0.74
N ALA A 91 6.51 15.00 0.53
CA ALA A 91 5.91 15.74 1.64
C ALA A 91 4.77 14.94 2.31
N TRP A 92 4.22 13.93 1.63
CA TRP A 92 3.18 13.08 2.20
C TRP A 92 3.78 11.92 3.01
N ARG A 93 3.85 12.10 4.34
CA ARG A 93 4.47 11.11 5.24
C ARG A 93 3.77 9.74 5.26
N TRP A 94 2.51 9.68 4.84
CA TRP A 94 1.69 8.46 4.86
C TRP A 94 1.75 7.73 3.51
N SER A 95 2.97 7.52 3.01
CA SER A 95 3.23 6.73 1.80
C SER A 95 4.60 6.06 1.84
N SER A 96 4.79 5.06 0.98
CA SER A 96 6.07 4.37 0.76
C SER A 96 7.09 5.18 -0.05
N VAL A 97 6.73 6.35 -0.61
CA VAL A 97 7.57 7.11 -1.56
C VAL A 97 8.98 7.42 -1.06
N ASN A 98 9.16 7.57 0.26
CA ASN A 98 10.46 7.88 0.83
C ASN A 98 11.43 6.70 0.69
N GLU A 99 10.97 5.45 0.85
CA GLU A 99 11.84 4.28 0.65
C GLU A 99 12.27 4.15 -0.82
N TYR A 100 11.44 4.62 -1.75
CA TYR A 100 11.75 4.72 -3.18
C TYR A 100 12.62 5.93 -3.54
N SER A 101 12.68 6.93 -2.65
CA SER A 101 13.52 8.13 -2.79
C SER A 101 14.87 8.00 -2.06
N GLY A 102 15.21 6.81 -1.56
CA GLY A 102 16.50 6.51 -0.94
C GLY A 102 16.53 6.56 0.60
N PHE A 103 15.40 6.77 1.28
CA PHE A 103 15.36 6.68 2.74
C PHE A 103 15.53 5.23 3.19
N SER A 104 16.21 5.03 4.33
CA SER A 104 16.32 3.70 4.92
C SER A 104 14.98 3.21 5.50
N ALA A 105 14.78 1.89 5.52
CA ALA A 105 13.61 1.28 6.14
C ALA A 105 13.48 1.68 7.64
N THR A 106 14.61 1.87 8.33
CA THR A 106 14.65 2.34 9.72
C THR A 106 14.07 3.74 9.86
N GLU A 107 14.45 4.67 8.98
CA GLU A 107 13.92 6.03 8.98
C GLU A 107 12.44 6.04 8.61
N GLN A 108 12.03 5.28 7.60
CA GLN A 108 10.62 5.18 7.23
C GLN A 108 9.77 4.64 8.39
N LYS A 109 10.25 3.58 9.06
CA LYS A 109 9.58 3.00 10.23
C LYS A 109 9.45 4.02 11.37
N ARG A 110 10.46 4.86 11.61
CA ARG A 110 10.37 5.95 12.59
C ARG A 110 9.33 7.01 12.20
N ARG A 111 9.18 7.32 10.91
CA ARG A 111 8.26 8.38 10.42
C ARG A 111 6.79 7.95 10.44
N CYS A 112 6.48 6.74 9.98
CA CYS A 112 5.10 6.30 9.78
C CYS A 112 4.78 4.90 10.31
N GLY A 113 5.78 4.13 10.76
CA GLY A 113 5.59 2.79 11.32
C GLY A 113 5.45 1.65 10.31
N LEU A 114 5.36 1.93 9.01
CA LEU A 114 5.17 0.94 7.96
C LEU A 114 6.29 1.00 6.93
N THR A 115 6.80 -0.15 6.51
CA THR A 115 7.86 -0.28 5.51
C THR A 115 7.41 -1.18 4.36
N VAL A 116 8.11 -1.14 3.25
CA VAL A 116 7.89 -2.03 2.10
C VAL A 116 8.75 -3.28 2.16
N ASP A 117 8.23 -4.38 1.62
CA ASP A 117 8.96 -5.61 1.37
C ASP A 117 9.81 -5.47 0.10
N ARG A 118 11.12 -5.71 0.24
CA ARG A 118 12.07 -5.63 -0.87
C ARG A 118 12.00 -6.92 -1.70
N VAL A 119 11.31 -6.84 -2.83
CA VAL A 119 11.24 -7.91 -3.83
C VAL A 119 12.18 -7.61 -5.01
N ARG A 120 12.79 -8.64 -5.57
CA ARG A 120 13.60 -8.50 -6.79
C ARG A 120 12.66 -8.46 -7.99
N ILE A 121 12.61 -7.31 -8.66
CA ILE A 121 11.86 -7.13 -9.90
C ILE A 121 12.86 -7.17 -11.07
N PRO A 122 12.57 -7.93 -12.15
CA PRO A 122 13.41 -7.94 -13.35
C PRO A 122 13.57 -6.55 -13.97
N SER A 123 14.70 -6.31 -14.64
CA SER A 123 14.97 -5.02 -15.29
C SER A 123 14.24 -4.82 -16.62
N ASP A 124 13.90 -5.91 -17.33
CA ASP A 124 13.16 -5.81 -18.59
C ASP A 124 11.70 -5.42 -18.32
N PRO A 125 11.23 -4.25 -18.82
CA PRO A 125 9.89 -3.76 -18.59
C PRO A 125 8.78 -4.70 -19.11
N ARG A 126 9.09 -5.58 -20.06
CA ARG A 126 8.14 -6.54 -20.66
C ARG A 126 8.11 -7.87 -19.92
N THR A 127 9.01 -8.12 -18.98
CA THR A 127 9.01 -9.35 -18.20
C THR A 127 7.69 -9.49 -17.45
N CYS A 128 7.07 -10.65 -17.61
CA CYS A 128 5.88 -11.00 -16.85
C CYS A 128 6.25 -11.26 -15.39
N ILE A 129 5.45 -10.72 -14.47
CA ILE A 129 5.63 -10.86 -13.02
C ILE A 129 4.37 -11.42 -12.36
#